data_AF-A0A9W5ATC3-F1
#
_entry.id   AF-A0A9W5ATC3-F1
#
_cell.length_a   1.000
_cell.length_b   1.000
_cell.length_c   1.000
_cell.angle_alpha   90.00
_cell.angle_beta   90.00
_cell.angle_gamma   90.00
#
_symmetry.space_group_name_H-M   'P 1'
#
loop_
_entity.id
_entity.type
_entity.pdbx_description
1 polymer ?
#
loop_
_entity_poly.entity_id
_entity_poly.type
_entity_poly.pdbx_seq_one_letter_code
_entity_poly.pdbx_strand_id
1 'polypeptide(L)'
;MALLKNDVTYVFYFDLDNSPTTLKKRGIDKLEQKWGDRFQYHSPIRKKNGRVVKKEDIWNVITELKKRDLNNVLIVFDSAKNFLKSGADRDKNKDVSPLMEFFKQFRDLGATIILLHHTNKSNKDLDELTYAGSSAWEEDSSNAFLLKNNEYKRTFIFIPFKKRVGELEEIAFEYKEETHSLNKVDLEWAREDEVDEAIRNEIIDFIKTSNQKPNYSQIMKYINEQGYTNKDKANAVIQNNKNKYWRTTKIPEKNFRDVYELIKYETLETKIEIVYEDNSQISKISRINSDKSYFRDTKGKEVLSDKSSIYLDRSQNMNIDMQSIL
;
A
#
# COMPACT_ATOMS: atom_id res chain seq x y z
N MET A 1 -9.01 -3.51 8.94
CA MET A 1 -10.01 -2.63 8.30
C MET A 1 -11.45 -3.15 8.46
N ALA A 2 -11.77 -4.38 8.02
CA ALA A 2 -13.13 -4.93 8.09
C ALA A 2 -13.72 -4.96 9.53
N LEU A 3 -12.95 -5.41 10.53
CA LEU A 3 -13.37 -5.37 11.94
C LEU A 3 -13.56 -3.95 12.48
N LEU A 4 -12.77 -2.99 12.00
CA LEU A 4 -12.83 -1.59 12.44
C LEU A 4 -14.11 -0.92 11.95
N LYS A 5 -14.51 -1.19 10.71
CA LYS A 5 -15.75 -0.69 10.11
C LYS A 5 -17.01 -1.47 10.55
N ASN A 6 -16.81 -2.56 11.30
CA ASN A 6 -17.86 -3.54 11.63
C ASN A 6 -18.55 -4.15 10.40
N ASP A 7 -17.87 -4.18 9.25
CA ASP A 7 -18.34 -4.88 8.05
C ASP A 7 -18.34 -6.41 8.27
N VAL A 8 -17.53 -6.88 9.23
CA VAL A 8 -17.46 -8.28 9.65
C VAL A 8 -17.48 -8.39 11.17
N THR A 9 -18.06 -9.49 11.66
CA THR A 9 -18.15 -9.80 13.08
C THR A 9 -16.87 -10.48 13.56
N TYR A 10 -16.42 -11.49 12.80
CA TYR A 10 -15.24 -12.31 13.10
C TYR A 10 -14.28 -12.39 11.92
N VAL A 11 -12.99 -12.48 12.22
CA VAL A 11 -11.93 -12.77 11.25
C VAL A 11 -11.16 -14.00 11.72
N PHE A 12 -11.09 -15.00 10.85
CA PHE A 12 -10.20 -16.16 11.02
C PHE A 12 -9.06 -16.06 10.02
N TYR A 13 -7.83 -15.97 10.51
CA TYR A 13 -6.63 -15.90 9.67
C TYR A 13 -5.82 -17.17 9.84
N PHE A 14 -5.71 -17.97 8.78
CA PHE A 14 -4.95 -19.23 8.76
C PHE A 14 -3.62 -19.01 8.02
N ASP A 15 -2.52 -18.94 8.76
CA ASP A 15 -1.16 -18.71 8.25
C ASP A 15 -0.26 -19.93 8.38
N LEU A 16 0.05 -20.53 7.24
CA LEU A 16 0.95 -21.66 7.08
C LEU A 16 2.24 -21.31 6.34
N ASP A 17 2.57 -20.03 6.15
CA ASP A 17 3.67 -19.61 5.26
C ASP A 17 4.71 -18.69 5.94
N ASN A 18 4.32 -17.98 7.00
CA ASN A 18 5.21 -16.97 7.60
C ASN A 18 5.95 -17.46 8.85
N SER A 19 7.15 -16.88 9.07
CA SER A 19 8.02 -17.17 10.22
C SER A 19 7.65 -16.36 11.47
N PRO A 20 8.12 -16.75 12.68
CA PRO A 20 7.89 -15.97 13.90
C PRO A 20 8.36 -14.52 13.82
N THR A 21 9.50 -14.29 13.14
CA THR A 21 10.05 -12.95 12.92
C THR A 21 9.09 -12.08 12.11
N THR A 22 8.50 -12.65 11.07
CA THR A 22 7.50 -11.96 10.23
C THR A 22 6.26 -11.61 11.04
N LEU A 23 5.77 -12.52 11.89
CA LEU A 23 4.60 -12.27 12.74
C LEU A 23 4.83 -11.13 13.73
N LYS A 24 6.01 -11.13 14.36
CA LYS A 24 6.40 -10.05 15.29
C LYS A 24 6.45 -8.71 14.58
N LYS A 25 7.05 -8.66 13.37
CA LYS A 25 7.13 -7.44 12.55
C LYS A 25 5.74 -6.91 12.17
N ARG A 26 4.77 -7.79 11.88
CA ARG A 26 3.37 -7.44 11.57
C ARG A 26 2.53 -7.07 12.78
N GLY A 27 3.06 -7.18 14.00
CA GLY A 27 2.33 -6.82 15.21
C GLY A 27 1.10 -7.68 15.50
N ILE A 28 1.09 -8.94 15.08
CA ILE A 28 -0.10 -9.82 15.21
C ILE A 28 -0.58 -9.94 16.66
N ASP A 29 0.33 -9.99 17.63
CA ASP A 29 -0.03 -10.07 19.05
C ASP A 29 -0.82 -8.82 19.51
N LYS A 30 -0.50 -7.65 18.95
CA LYS A 30 -1.24 -6.42 19.23
C LYS A 30 -2.64 -6.46 18.63
N LEU A 31 -2.80 -7.07 17.45
CA LEU A 31 -4.11 -7.21 16.81
C LEU A 31 -5.01 -8.17 17.59
N GLU A 32 -4.46 -9.30 18.06
CA GLU A 32 -5.19 -10.23 18.92
C GLU A 32 -5.59 -9.57 20.25
N GLN A 33 -4.70 -8.80 20.88
CA GLN A 33 -5.04 -8.05 22.08
C GLN A 33 -6.15 -7.02 21.84
N LYS A 34 -6.09 -6.30 20.71
CA LYS A 34 -7.04 -5.24 20.36
C LYS A 34 -8.45 -5.78 20.09
N TRP A 35 -8.55 -6.91 19.40
CA TRP A 35 -9.82 -7.43 18.89
C TRP A 35 -10.34 -8.65 19.66
N GLY A 36 -9.53 -9.25 20.52
CA GLY A 36 -9.88 -10.44 21.29
C GLY A 36 -10.43 -11.54 20.39
N ASP A 37 -11.53 -12.17 20.82
CA ASP A 37 -12.15 -13.30 20.12
C ASP A 37 -12.68 -12.96 18.71
N ARG A 38 -12.82 -11.66 18.38
CA ARG A 38 -13.22 -11.21 17.03
C ARG A 38 -12.12 -11.42 15.99
N PHE A 39 -10.86 -11.55 16.40
CA PHE A 39 -9.73 -11.81 15.50
C PHE A 39 -8.94 -13.03 15.98
N GLN A 40 -8.99 -14.11 15.21
CA GLN A 40 -8.32 -15.36 15.56
C GLN A 40 -7.22 -15.67 14.54
N TYR A 41 -5.97 -15.65 15.02
CA TYR A 41 -4.80 -15.97 14.21
C TYR A 41 -4.31 -17.39 14.48
N HIS A 42 -4.27 -18.21 13.43
CA HIS A 42 -3.91 -19.61 13.51
C HIS A 42 -2.66 -19.89 12.70
N SER A 43 -1.58 -20.30 13.37
CA SER A 43 -0.31 -20.59 12.72
C SER A 43 0.47 -21.67 13.47
N PRO A 44 1.16 -22.60 12.77
CA PRO A 44 1.83 -23.76 13.39
C PRO A 44 3.10 -23.38 14.17
N ILE A 45 3.50 -22.11 14.10
CA ILE A 45 4.63 -21.56 14.86
C ILE A 45 4.20 -20.93 16.19
N ARG A 46 2.89 -20.82 16.46
CA ARG A 46 2.38 -20.30 17.74
C ARG A 46 2.36 -21.37 18.82
N LYS A 47 2.49 -20.92 20.07
CA LYS A 47 2.14 -21.73 21.24
C LYS A 47 0.76 -21.32 21.72
N LYS A 48 -0.13 -22.29 21.92
CA LYS A 48 -1.43 -22.11 22.59
C LYS A 48 -1.42 -22.95 23.85
N ASN A 49 -1.69 -22.34 25.00
CA ASN A 49 -1.66 -23.00 26.31
C ASN A 49 -0.36 -23.78 26.58
N GLY A 50 0.79 -23.19 26.22
CA GLY A 50 2.11 -23.82 26.38
C GLY A 50 2.49 -24.89 25.35
N ARG A 51 1.56 -25.33 24.48
CA ARG A 51 1.82 -26.31 23.42
C ARG A 51 1.96 -25.64 22.05
N VAL A 52 2.91 -26.12 21.23
CA VAL A 52 3.02 -25.73 19.82
C VAL A 52 1.77 -26.19 19.06
N VAL A 53 1.15 -25.25 18.35
CA VAL A 53 0.02 -25.52 17.44
C VAL A 53 0.54 -26.32 16.26
N LYS A 54 -0.09 -27.44 15.94
CA LYS A 54 0.25 -28.26 14.77
C LYS A 54 -0.69 -27.94 13.61
N LYS A 55 -0.31 -28.37 12.40
CA LYS A 55 -1.15 -28.22 11.21
C LYS A 55 -2.52 -28.90 11.40
N GLU A 56 -2.55 -30.03 12.11
CA GLU A 56 -3.79 -30.75 12.42
C GLU A 56 -4.71 -29.93 13.33
N ASP A 57 -4.17 -29.18 14.29
CA ASP A 57 -4.95 -28.30 15.15
C ASP A 57 -5.65 -27.20 14.33
N ILE A 58 -4.97 -26.68 13.31
CA ILE A 58 -5.53 -25.70 12.38
C ILE A 58 -6.65 -26.33 11.55
N TRP A 59 -6.45 -27.53 11.01
CA TRP A 59 -7.49 -28.26 10.28
C TRP A 59 -8.70 -28.61 11.15
N ASN A 60 -8.51 -28.87 12.43
CA ASN A 60 -9.62 -29.09 13.37
C ASN A 60 -10.48 -27.83 13.48
N VAL A 61 -9.86 -26.65 13.65
CA VAL A 61 -10.59 -25.37 13.68
C VAL A 61 -11.35 -25.15 12.37
N ILE A 62 -10.68 -25.34 11.23
CA ILE A 62 -11.30 -25.19 9.91
C ILE A 62 -12.50 -26.13 9.74
N THR A 63 -12.39 -27.37 10.23
CA THR A 63 -13.46 -28.37 10.17
C THR A 63 -14.64 -28.00 11.06
N GLU A 64 -14.40 -27.44 12.24
CA GLU A 64 -15.45 -26.95 13.13
C GLU A 64 -16.18 -25.73 12.54
N LEU A 65 -15.49 -24.85 11.82
CA LEU A 65 -16.12 -23.71 11.14
C LEU A 65 -17.17 -24.16 10.11
N LYS A 66 -16.98 -25.31 9.44
CA LYS A 66 -17.95 -25.85 8.48
C LYS A 66 -19.29 -26.25 9.08
N LYS A 67 -19.39 -26.32 10.41
CA LYS A 67 -20.62 -26.67 11.14
C LYS A 67 -21.37 -25.43 11.63
N ARG A 68 -20.94 -24.24 11.24
CA ARG A 68 -21.46 -22.96 11.74
C ARG A 68 -22.09 -22.16 10.60
N ASP A 69 -22.96 -21.23 10.96
CA ASP A 69 -23.31 -20.09 10.12
C ASP A 69 -22.13 -19.12 10.08
N LEU A 70 -21.69 -18.74 8.88
CA LEU A 70 -20.53 -17.90 8.65
C LEU A 70 -20.90 -16.55 8.02
N ASN A 71 -22.17 -16.16 8.07
CA ASN A 71 -22.59 -14.80 7.70
C ASN A 71 -21.79 -13.75 8.50
N ASN A 72 -21.32 -12.71 7.80
CA ASN A 72 -20.47 -11.64 8.35
C ASN A 72 -19.13 -12.15 8.94
N VAL A 73 -18.62 -13.29 8.47
CA VAL A 73 -17.29 -13.81 8.84
C VAL A 73 -16.34 -13.65 7.65
N LEU A 74 -15.14 -13.14 7.93
CA LEU A 74 -14.03 -13.14 6.96
C LEU A 74 -13.05 -14.26 7.31
N ILE A 75 -12.71 -15.07 6.31
CA ILE A 75 -11.71 -16.14 6.44
C ILE A 75 -10.57 -15.87 5.46
N VAL A 76 -9.34 -15.87 5.97
CA VAL A 76 -8.13 -15.66 5.16
C VAL A 76 -7.26 -16.91 5.20
N PHE A 77 -6.83 -17.38 4.02
CA PHE A 77 -5.92 -18.52 3.87
C PHE A 77 -4.57 -18.04 3.29
N ASP A 78 -3.50 -18.14 4.08
CA ASP A 78 -2.16 -17.63 3.78
C ASP A 78 -1.08 -18.72 3.88
N SER A 79 -0.38 -19.11 2.82
CA SER A 79 -0.76 -18.96 1.41
C SER A 79 -1.62 -20.16 1.00
N ALA A 80 -2.57 -19.95 0.09
CA ALA A 80 -3.57 -20.95 -0.29
C ALA A 80 -2.96 -22.29 -0.73
N LYS A 81 -1.80 -22.26 -1.42
CA LYS A 81 -1.05 -23.47 -1.82
C LYS A 81 -0.69 -24.38 -0.64
N ASN A 82 -0.45 -23.84 0.55
CA ASN A 82 0.00 -24.63 1.72
C ASN A 82 -1.15 -25.47 2.33
N PHE A 83 -2.37 -25.26 1.86
CA PHE A 83 -3.56 -26.04 2.20
C PHE A 83 -3.84 -27.18 1.21
N LEU A 84 -3.04 -27.31 0.16
CA LEU A 84 -3.11 -28.47 -0.74
C LEU A 84 -2.73 -29.76 -0.01
N LYS A 85 -3.24 -30.88 -0.51
CA LYS A 85 -2.90 -32.22 -0.01
C LYS A 85 -1.40 -32.50 -0.20
N SER A 86 -0.84 -33.38 0.63
CA SER A 86 0.56 -33.79 0.48
C SER A 86 0.79 -34.38 -0.92
N GLY A 87 1.85 -33.92 -1.61
CA GLY A 87 2.19 -34.34 -2.97
C GLY A 87 1.37 -33.69 -4.09
N ALA A 88 0.44 -32.80 -3.76
CA ALA A 88 -0.34 -32.04 -4.74
C ALA A 88 0.47 -30.86 -5.30
N ASP A 89 0.19 -30.52 -6.55
CA ASP A 89 0.89 -29.48 -7.30
C ASP A 89 -0.03 -28.27 -7.53
N ARG A 90 0.41 -27.08 -7.09
CA ARG A 90 -0.35 -25.83 -7.22
C ARG A 90 -0.57 -25.40 -8.68
N ASP A 91 0.19 -25.97 -9.61
CA ASP A 91 0.14 -25.65 -11.03
C ASP A 91 -0.79 -26.61 -11.79
N LYS A 92 -1.36 -27.64 -11.13
CA LYS A 92 -2.24 -28.64 -11.76
C LYS A 92 -3.69 -28.48 -11.35
N ASN A 93 -4.58 -28.29 -12.33
CA ASN A 93 -6.04 -28.18 -12.10
C ASN A 93 -6.60 -29.34 -11.27
N LYS A 94 -6.22 -30.58 -11.58
CA LYS A 94 -6.71 -31.77 -10.84
C LYS A 94 -6.43 -31.72 -9.33
N ASP A 95 -5.37 -31.01 -8.93
CA ASP A 95 -4.91 -30.93 -7.55
C ASP A 95 -5.51 -29.70 -6.84
N VAL A 96 -5.71 -28.61 -7.58
CA VAL A 96 -6.25 -27.34 -7.09
C VAL A 96 -7.78 -27.32 -7.01
N SER A 97 -8.48 -27.86 -8.01
CA SER A 97 -9.96 -27.83 -8.05
C SER A 97 -10.60 -28.42 -6.78
N PRO A 98 -10.14 -29.56 -6.21
CA PRO A 98 -10.69 -30.06 -4.95
C PRO A 98 -10.55 -29.08 -3.77
N LEU A 99 -9.47 -28.29 -3.74
CA LEU A 99 -9.27 -27.28 -2.70
C LEU A 99 -10.16 -26.05 -2.94
N MET A 100 -10.37 -25.65 -4.19
CA MET A 100 -11.31 -24.59 -4.53
C MET A 100 -12.76 -24.97 -4.19
N GLU A 101 -13.17 -26.20 -4.48
CA GLU A 101 -14.47 -26.75 -4.04
C GLU A 101 -14.62 -26.75 -2.53
N PHE A 102 -13.54 -27.04 -1.80
CA PHE A 102 -13.53 -26.93 -0.35
C PHE A 102 -13.74 -25.49 0.13
N PHE A 103 -13.14 -24.48 -0.50
CA PHE A 103 -13.38 -23.08 -0.17
C PHE A 103 -14.80 -22.63 -0.50
N LYS A 104 -15.38 -23.07 -1.63
CA LYS A 104 -16.77 -22.76 -2.01
C LYS A 104 -17.77 -23.15 -0.90
N GLN A 105 -17.52 -24.24 -0.18
CA GLN A 105 -18.38 -24.66 0.93
C GLN A 105 -18.47 -23.60 2.05
N PHE A 106 -17.38 -22.87 2.36
CA PHE A 106 -17.45 -21.79 3.36
C PHE A 106 -18.23 -20.57 2.84
N ARG A 107 -18.10 -20.26 1.55
CA ARG A 107 -18.88 -19.20 0.90
C ARG A 107 -20.36 -19.53 0.95
N ASP A 108 -20.72 -20.78 0.69
CA ASP A 108 -22.11 -21.24 0.71
C ASP A 108 -22.72 -21.20 2.12
N LEU A 109 -21.87 -21.18 3.17
CA LEU A 109 -22.24 -20.94 4.56
C LEU A 109 -22.26 -19.45 4.95
N GLY A 110 -22.03 -18.52 4.00
CA GLY A 110 -22.08 -17.07 4.22
C GLY A 110 -20.74 -16.37 4.44
N ALA A 111 -19.62 -17.11 4.44
CA ALA A 111 -18.31 -16.52 4.68
C ALA A 111 -17.82 -15.68 3.48
N THR A 112 -17.15 -14.56 3.77
CA THR A 112 -16.24 -13.93 2.81
C THR A 112 -14.87 -14.60 2.91
N ILE A 113 -14.28 -14.97 1.77
CA ILE A 113 -13.00 -15.70 1.74
C ILE A 113 -11.97 -14.91 0.95
N ILE A 114 -10.77 -14.77 1.53
CA ILE A 114 -9.59 -14.24 0.85
C ILE A 114 -8.54 -15.33 0.78
N LEU A 115 -8.06 -15.60 -0.43
CA LEU A 115 -6.97 -16.53 -0.69
C LEU A 115 -5.72 -15.72 -1.04
N LEU A 116 -4.64 -15.89 -0.27
CA LEU A 116 -3.36 -15.29 -0.63
C LEU A 116 -2.57 -16.28 -1.51
N HIS A 117 -2.23 -15.84 -2.71
CA HIS A 117 -1.54 -16.65 -3.70
C HIS A 117 -0.28 -15.96 -4.18
N HIS A 118 0.78 -16.74 -4.37
CA HIS A 118 2.06 -16.24 -4.84
C HIS A 118 2.04 -16.10 -6.35
N THR A 119 2.55 -14.97 -6.86
CA THR A 119 2.87 -14.83 -8.28
C THR A 119 4.16 -15.59 -8.62
N ASN A 120 4.46 -15.73 -9.90
CA ASN A 120 5.81 -16.13 -10.32
C ASN A 120 6.80 -15.00 -9.97
N LYS A 121 8.07 -15.35 -9.80
CA LYS A 121 9.13 -14.33 -9.68
C LYS A 121 9.16 -13.56 -11.00
N SER A 122 8.84 -12.26 -10.98
CA SER A 122 9.01 -11.42 -12.16
C SER A 122 10.49 -11.16 -12.39
N ASN A 123 10.90 -11.12 -13.66
CA ASN A 123 12.22 -10.64 -14.03
C ASN A 123 12.14 -9.10 -14.12
N LYS A 124 12.30 -8.42 -12.98
CA LYS A 124 12.63 -6.99 -12.84
C LYS A 124 11.64 -5.93 -13.36
N ASP A 125 10.73 -6.22 -14.29
CA ASP A 125 9.83 -5.20 -14.85
C ASP A 125 8.43 -5.24 -14.24
N LEU A 126 7.89 -4.06 -13.91
CA LEU A 126 6.54 -3.83 -13.37
C LEU A 126 5.44 -4.46 -14.23
N ASP A 127 5.68 -4.60 -15.54
CA ASP A 127 4.72 -5.12 -16.51
C ASP A 127 4.68 -6.65 -16.59
N GLU A 128 5.66 -7.36 -16.00
CA GLU A 128 5.78 -8.82 -16.11
C GLU A 128 5.16 -9.62 -14.96
N LEU A 129 4.56 -8.94 -13.98
CA LEU A 129 3.81 -9.61 -12.90
C LEU A 129 2.58 -10.31 -13.47
N THR A 130 2.78 -11.55 -13.90
CA THR A 130 1.76 -12.44 -14.44
C THR A 130 1.23 -13.35 -13.35
N TYR A 131 -0.08 -13.62 -13.43
CA TYR A 131 -0.73 -14.66 -12.63
C TYR A 131 0.01 -16.00 -12.82
N ALA A 132 0.17 -16.74 -11.73
CA ALA A 132 0.89 -18.01 -11.72
C ALA A 132 0.02 -19.13 -11.17
N GLY A 133 0.19 -20.32 -11.72
CA GLY A 133 -0.45 -21.54 -11.24
C GLY A 133 -1.65 -21.98 -12.07
N SER A 134 -2.30 -23.03 -11.57
CA SER A 134 -3.45 -23.67 -12.20
C SER A 134 -4.54 -22.66 -12.56
N SER A 135 -5.21 -22.80 -13.72
CA SER A 135 -6.33 -21.91 -14.07
C SER A 135 -7.50 -22.01 -13.08
N ALA A 136 -7.59 -23.11 -12.32
CA ALA A 136 -8.63 -23.33 -11.33
C ALA A 136 -8.66 -22.26 -10.22
N TRP A 137 -7.53 -21.71 -9.78
CA TRP A 137 -7.57 -20.65 -8.75
C TRP A 137 -8.29 -19.41 -9.26
N GLU A 138 -8.01 -19.02 -10.51
CA GLU A 138 -8.68 -17.91 -11.15
C GLU A 138 -10.13 -18.29 -11.43
N GLU A 139 -10.41 -19.35 -12.19
CA GLU A 139 -11.75 -19.75 -12.67
C GLU A 139 -12.79 -19.86 -11.55
N ASP A 140 -12.40 -20.42 -10.40
CA ASP A 140 -13.27 -20.68 -9.26
C ASP A 140 -13.36 -19.53 -8.25
N SER A 141 -12.55 -18.48 -8.43
CA SER A 141 -12.71 -17.23 -7.67
C SER A 141 -13.82 -16.34 -8.28
N SER A 142 -14.46 -15.50 -7.47
CA SER A 142 -15.40 -14.49 -7.99
C SER A 142 -14.63 -13.31 -8.59
N ASN A 143 -13.73 -12.74 -7.79
CA ASN A 143 -12.85 -11.65 -8.17
C ASN A 143 -11.42 -12.05 -7.86
N ALA A 144 -10.47 -11.53 -8.65
CA ALA A 144 -9.06 -11.79 -8.47
C ALA A 144 -8.26 -10.52 -8.72
N PHE A 145 -7.21 -10.34 -7.93
CA PHE A 145 -6.42 -9.12 -7.88
C PHE A 145 -4.93 -9.42 -7.86
N LEU A 146 -4.15 -8.58 -8.52
CA LEU A 146 -2.70 -8.54 -8.46
C LEU A 146 -2.27 -7.37 -7.59
N LEU A 147 -1.29 -7.58 -6.71
CA LEU A 147 -0.64 -6.52 -5.96
C LEU A 147 0.75 -6.30 -6.54
N LYS A 148 0.96 -5.16 -7.21
CA LYS A 148 2.26 -4.74 -7.75
C LYS A 148 2.92 -3.75 -6.79
N ASN A 149 4.25 -3.80 -6.68
CA ASN A 149 5.03 -2.82 -5.94
C ASN A 149 5.83 -1.99 -6.94
N ASN A 150 5.75 -0.66 -6.83
CA ASN A 150 6.67 0.27 -7.49
C ASN A 150 7.71 0.75 -6.47
N GLU A 151 8.94 0.24 -6.59
CA GLU A 151 10.02 0.56 -5.65
C GLU A 151 10.46 2.03 -5.72
N TYR A 152 10.40 2.64 -6.91
CA TYR A 152 10.79 4.03 -7.14
C TYR A 152 9.89 4.99 -6.35
N LYS A 153 8.57 4.83 -6.50
CA LYS A 153 7.58 5.63 -5.76
C LYS A 153 7.30 5.11 -4.36
N ARG A 154 7.76 3.91 -4.03
CA ARG A 154 7.43 3.17 -2.79
C ARG A 154 5.92 2.97 -2.62
N THR A 155 5.23 2.75 -3.73
CA THR A 155 3.78 2.55 -3.78
C THR A 155 3.44 1.10 -4.09
N PHE A 156 2.21 0.73 -3.78
CA PHE A 156 1.59 -0.50 -4.22
C PHE A 156 0.40 -0.18 -5.14
N ILE A 157 0.24 -0.96 -6.21
CA ILE A 157 -0.91 -0.89 -7.12
C ILE A 157 -1.69 -2.19 -7.01
N PHE A 158 -2.96 -2.09 -6.65
CA PHE A 158 -3.89 -3.22 -6.54
C PHE A 158 -4.78 -3.26 -7.78
N ILE A 159 -4.59 -4.31 -8.59
CA ILE A 159 -5.10 -4.40 -9.95
C ILE A 159 -6.09 -5.57 -10.04
N PRO A 160 -7.39 -5.32 -10.19
CA PRO A 160 -8.34 -6.38 -10.49
C PRO A 160 -8.14 -6.93 -11.91
N PHE A 161 -7.81 -8.21 -12.02
CA PHE A 161 -7.70 -8.90 -13.32
C PHE A 161 -8.89 -9.83 -13.61
N LYS A 162 -9.69 -10.14 -12.58
CA LYS A 162 -10.99 -10.81 -12.73
C LYS A 162 -12.08 -10.05 -11.95
N LYS A 163 -13.17 -9.69 -12.62
CA LYS A 163 -14.25 -8.83 -12.10
C LYS A 163 -15.63 -9.44 -12.38
N ARG A 164 -16.07 -10.44 -11.59
CA ARG A 164 -17.43 -11.00 -11.76
C ARG A 164 -18.49 -10.26 -10.94
N VAL A 165 -18.11 -9.68 -9.80
CA VAL A 165 -19.06 -9.06 -8.86
C VAL A 165 -18.52 -7.73 -8.35
N GLY A 166 -19.36 -6.69 -8.39
CA GLY A 166 -19.06 -5.36 -7.89
C GLY A 166 -18.32 -4.48 -8.90
N GLU A 167 -18.36 -3.17 -8.65
CA GLU A 167 -17.62 -2.17 -9.41
C GLU A 167 -16.18 -2.12 -8.89
N LEU A 168 -15.27 -2.78 -9.61
CA LEU A 168 -13.87 -2.92 -9.21
C LEU A 168 -12.95 -2.06 -10.07
N GLU A 169 -12.24 -1.14 -9.41
CA GLU A 169 -11.26 -0.25 -10.01
C GLU A 169 -9.85 -0.53 -9.49
N GLU A 170 -8.87 -0.11 -10.26
CA GLU A 170 -7.47 -0.11 -9.82
C GLU A 170 -7.29 0.97 -8.76
N ILE A 171 -6.55 0.64 -7.69
CA ILE A 171 -6.20 1.61 -6.66
C ILE A 171 -4.69 1.55 -6.39
N ALA A 172 -4.11 2.71 -6.09
CA ALA A 172 -2.74 2.81 -5.64
C ALA A 172 -2.69 3.33 -4.20
N PHE A 173 -1.73 2.84 -3.43
CA PHE A 173 -1.54 3.27 -2.05
C PHE A 173 -0.08 3.17 -1.61
N GLU A 174 0.27 4.01 -0.63
CA GLU A 174 1.48 3.86 0.17
C GLU A 174 1.16 3.07 1.44
N TYR A 175 2.13 2.27 1.88
CA TYR A 175 2.07 1.56 3.17
C TYR A 175 3.07 2.16 4.15
N LYS A 176 2.58 2.63 5.30
CA LYS A 176 3.43 3.12 6.39
C LYS A 176 3.63 2.00 7.40
N GLU A 177 4.88 1.55 7.54
CA GLU A 177 5.20 0.39 8.38
C GLU A 177 5.00 0.68 9.87
N GLU A 178 5.29 1.90 10.32
CA GLU A 178 5.25 2.27 11.74
C GLU A 178 3.83 2.25 12.32
N THR A 179 2.87 2.66 11.51
CA THR A 179 1.45 2.76 11.86
C THR A 179 0.61 1.67 11.19
N HIS A 180 1.23 0.79 10.40
CA HIS A 180 0.55 -0.17 9.53
C HIS A 180 -0.56 0.44 8.65
N SER A 181 -0.53 1.75 8.39
CA SER A 181 -1.60 2.50 7.69
C SER A 181 -1.46 2.42 6.17
N LEU A 182 -2.58 2.53 5.46
CA LEU A 182 -2.61 2.62 3.99
C LEU A 182 -3.17 3.97 3.56
N ASN A 183 -2.43 4.69 2.72
CA ASN A 183 -2.86 5.99 2.17
C ASN A 183 -3.07 5.86 0.68
N LYS A 184 -4.26 6.20 0.19
CA LYS A 184 -4.52 6.20 -1.26
C LYS A 184 -3.72 7.32 -1.90
N VAL A 185 -3.17 7.03 -3.07
CA VAL A 185 -2.44 7.99 -3.90
C VAL A 185 -2.99 7.98 -5.33
N ASP A 186 -2.63 8.98 -6.12
CA ASP A 186 -2.98 9.04 -7.54
C ASP A 186 -2.36 7.85 -8.28
N LEU A 187 -3.19 7.17 -9.10
CA LEU A 187 -2.81 5.94 -9.79
C LEU A 187 -1.68 6.17 -10.79
N GLU A 188 -1.75 7.25 -11.57
CA GLU A 188 -0.74 7.54 -12.59
C GLU A 188 0.59 7.92 -11.94
N TRP A 189 0.58 8.79 -10.93
CA TRP A 189 1.77 9.13 -10.16
C TRP A 189 2.42 7.90 -9.54
N ALA A 190 1.61 6.99 -8.99
CA ALA A 190 2.10 5.77 -8.37
C ALA A 190 2.72 4.78 -9.35
N ARG A 191 2.45 4.90 -10.65
CA ARG A 191 3.00 4.04 -11.72
C ARG A 191 4.29 4.56 -12.33
N GLU A 192 4.56 5.85 -12.18
CA GLU A 192 5.75 6.47 -12.77
C GLU A 192 7.04 5.81 -12.31
N ASP A 193 7.97 5.68 -13.24
CA ASP A 193 9.38 5.43 -12.97
C ASP A 193 10.19 6.74 -12.95
N GLU A 194 11.51 6.60 -12.78
CA GLU A 194 12.45 7.72 -12.78
C GLU A 194 12.42 8.54 -14.07
N VAL A 195 12.23 7.88 -15.21
CA VAL A 195 12.21 8.53 -16.53
C VAL A 195 10.89 9.29 -16.71
N ASP A 196 9.75 8.74 -16.27
CA ASP A 196 8.47 9.43 -16.30
C ASP A 196 8.51 10.72 -15.48
N GLU A 197 9.09 10.65 -14.27
CA GLU A 197 9.27 11.81 -13.42
C GLU A 197 10.20 12.85 -14.04
N ALA A 198 11.32 12.43 -14.62
CA ALA A 198 12.26 13.33 -15.29
C ALA A 198 11.61 14.04 -16.49
N ILE A 199 10.91 13.31 -17.36
CA ILE A 199 10.16 13.90 -18.48
C ILE A 199 9.12 14.90 -17.96
N ARG A 200 8.36 14.55 -16.92
CA ARG A 200 7.36 15.46 -16.34
C ARG A 200 8.01 16.76 -15.88
N ASN A 201 9.13 16.68 -15.16
CA ASN A 201 9.80 17.85 -14.63
C ASN A 201 10.32 18.76 -15.76
N GLU A 202 10.88 18.18 -16.82
CA GLU A 202 11.29 18.92 -18.02
C GLU A 202 10.12 19.63 -18.72
N ILE A 203 8.95 18.97 -18.81
CA ILE A 203 7.74 19.60 -19.35
C ILE A 203 7.31 20.78 -18.48
N ILE A 204 7.33 20.63 -17.14
CA ILE A 204 6.97 21.71 -16.21
C ILE A 204 7.90 22.90 -16.39
N ASP A 205 9.21 22.65 -16.44
CA ASP A 205 10.22 23.70 -16.60
C ASP A 205 10.11 24.39 -17.97
N PHE A 206 9.84 23.64 -19.04
CA PHE A 206 9.60 24.22 -20.35
C PHE A 206 8.36 25.11 -20.39
N ILE A 207 7.23 24.67 -19.83
CA ILE A 207 6.01 25.50 -19.79
C ILE A 207 6.25 26.76 -18.93
N LYS A 208 7.00 26.64 -17.83
CA LYS A 208 7.31 27.74 -16.91
C LYS A 208 8.22 28.80 -17.53
N THR A 209 9.22 28.37 -18.30
CA THR A 209 10.26 29.25 -18.87
C THR A 209 9.92 29.75 -20.27
N SER A 210 8.96 29.13 -20.95
CA SER A 210 8.56 29.56 -22.29
C SER A 210 7.83 30.90 -22.27
N ASN A 211 8.30 31.83 -23.11
CA ASN A 211 7.68 33.15 -23.31
C ASN A 211 6.24 33.07 -23.83
N GLN A 212 5.88 31.97 -24.49
CA GLN A 212 4.52 31.69 -24.95
C GLN A 212 4.07 30.32 -24.46
N LYS A 213 2.78 30.18 -24.16
CA LYS A 213 2.18 28.89 -23.80
C LYS A 213 2.42 27.88 -24.93
N PRO A 214 3.18 26.80 -24.68
CA PRO A 214 3.56 25.87 -25.74
C PRO A 214 2.37 24.99 -26.14
N ASN A 215 2.33 24.57 -27.40
CA ASN A 215 1.43 23.51 -27.86
C ASN A 215 2.08 22.12 -27.74
N TYR A 216 1.29 21.07 -27.97
CA TYR A 216 1.75 19.69 -27.92
C TYR A 216 3.01 19.42 -28.75
N SER A 217 3.04 19.88 -30.01
CA SER A 217 4.18 19.66 -30.91
C SER A 217 5.46 20.35 -30.42
N GLN A 218 5.34 21.51 -29.78
CA GLN A 218 6.49 22.20 -29.19
C GLN A 218 7.03 21.45 -27.97
N ILE A 219 6.14 20.94 -27.10
CA ILE A 219 6.55 20.12 -25.95
C ILE A 219 7.25 18.85 -26.44
N MET A 220 6.64 18.11 -27.37
CA MET A 220 7.25 16.89 -27.91
C MET A 220 8.61 17.13 -28.58
N LYS A 221 8.76 18.25 -29.29
CA LYS A 221 10.06 18.61 -29.89
C LYS A 221 11.10 18.88 -28.81
N TYR A 222 10.76 19.68 -27.79
CA TYR A 222 11.65 20.01 -26.69
C TYR A 222 12.10 18.75 -25.92
N ILE A 223 11.16 17.86 -25.58
CA ILE A 223 11.47 16.63 -24.84
C ILE A 223 12.38 15.70 -25.65
N ASN A 224 12.18 15.61 -26.97
CA ASN A 224 13.10 14.90 -27.85
C ASN A 224 14.50 15.55 -27.89
N GLU A 225 14.57 16.89 -27.92
CA GLU A 225 15.84 17.64 -27.85
C GLU A 225 16.58 17.44 -26.52
N GLN A 226 15.88 17.19 -25.41
CA GLN A 226 16.45 16.81 -24.11
C GLN A 226 16.91 15.33 -24.04
N GLY A 227 16.78 14.57 -25.12
CA GLY A 227 17.25 13.18 -25.23
C GLY A 227 16.19 12.11 -24.97
N TYR A 228 14.95 12.49 -24.63
CA TYR A 228 13.85 11.55 -24.44
C TYR A 228 13.18 11.22 -25.79
N THR A 229 13.77 10.26 -26.50
CA THR A 229 13.37 9.93 -27.89
C THR A 229 12.17 8.98 -27.99
N ASN A 230 11.79 8.31 -26.89
CA ASN A 230 10.60 7.45 -26.86
C ASN A 230 9.31 8.29 -26.85
N LYS A 231 8.72 8.44 -28.04
CA LYS A 231 7.52 9.26 -28.25
C LYS A 231 6.30 8.76 -27.50
N ASP A 232 6.12 7.44 -27.36
CA ASP A 232 4.95 6.87 -26.72
C ASP A 232 4.99 7.14 -25.21
N LYS A 233 6.15 6.98 -24.59
CA LYS A 233 6.37 7.32 -23.18
C LYS A 233 6.23 8.82 -22.92
N ALA A 234 6.84 9.67 -23.75
CA ALA A 234 6.68 11.12 -23.62
C ALA A 234 5.21 11.56 -23.76
N ASN A 235 4.49 11.00 -24.73
CA ASN A 235 3.05 11.27 -24.88
C ASN A 235 2.25 10.76 -23.66
N ALA A 236 2.54 9.56 -23.15
CA ALA A 236 1.89 9.05 -21.95
C ALA A 236 2.09 10.01 -20.76
N VAL A 237 3.31 10.48 -20.51
CA VAL A 237 3.60 11.46 -19.46
C VAL A 237 2.78 12.75 -19.68
N ILE A 238 2.70 13.27 -20.91
CA ILE A 238 1.91 14.46 -21.25
C ILE A 238 0.42 14.28 -20.91
N GLN A 239 -0.16 13.14 -21.29
CA GLN A 239 -1.59 12.88 -21.10
C GLN A 239 -1.93 12.57 -19.64
N ASN A 240 -1.16 11.69 -18.98
CA ASN A 240 -1.44 11.20 -17.62
C ASN A 240 -1.34 12.30 -16.55
N ASN A 241 -0.59 13.36 -16.84
CA ASN A 241 -0.37 14.51 -15.97
C ASN A 241 -1.24 15.73 -16.33
N LYS A 242 -2.08 15.61 -17.36
CA LYS A 242 -3.08 16.63 -17.70
C LYS A 242 -4.09 16.79 -16.57
N ASN A 243 -4.49 18.03 -16.31
CA ASN A 243 -5.32 18.48 -15.19
C ASN A 243 -4.70 18.29 -13.79
N LYS A 244 -3.47 17.78 -13.70
CA LYS A 244 -2.71 17.66 -12.45
C LYS A 244 -1.65 18.75 -12.35
N TYR A 245 -0.77 18.82 -13.35
CA TYR A 245 0.32 19.80 -13.40
C TYR A 245 0.05 20.90 -14.43
N TRP A 246 -0.59 20.54 -15.54
CA TRP A 246 -0.96 21.45 -16.60
C TRP A 246 -2.37 21.19 -17.10
N ARG A 247 -3.01 22.21 -17.66
CA ARG A 247 -4.29 22.12 -18.36
C ARG A 247 -4.11 22.50 -19.82
N THR A 248 -5.06 22.08 -20.65
CA THR A 248 -5.14 22.49 -22.05
C THR A 248 -6.17 23.60 -22.21
N THR A 249 -5.80 24.71 -22.83
CA THR A 249 -6.71 25.81 -23.18
C THR A 249 -6.67 26.05 -24.69
N LYS A 250 -7.80 26.46 -25.26
CA LYS A 250 -7.88 26.84 -26.66
C LYS A 250 -7.60 28.32 -26.81
N ILE A 251 -6.76 28.69 -27.77
CA ILE A 251 -6.52 30.09 -28.15
C ILE A 251 -7.34 30.40 -29.42
N PRO A 252 -8.45 31.15 -29.33
CA PRO A 252 -9.28 31.50 -30.50
C PRO A 252 -8.47 32.21 -31.60
N GLU A 253 -7.55 33.09 -31.23
CA GLU A 253 -6.72 33.89 -32.15
C GLU A 253 -5.69 33.05 -32.93
N LYS A 254 -5.52 31.77 -32.58
CA LYS A 254 -4.65 30.80 -33.25
C LYS A 254 -5.44 29.60 -33.78
N ASN A 255 -6.60 29.83 -34.38
CA ASN A 255 -7.49 28.78 -34.91
C ASN A 255 -7.87 27.74 -33.84
N PHE A 256 -8.17 28.18 -32.62
CA PHE A 256 -8.53 27.31 -31.50
C PHE A 256 -7.48 26.23 -31.18
N ARG A 257 -6.20 26.51 -31.44
CA ARG A 257 -5.11 25.60 -31.07
C ARG A 257 -5.07 25.40 -29.56
N ASP A 258 -4.88 24.14 -29.19
CA ASP A 258 -4.63 23.71 -27.82
C ASP A 258 -3.23 24.11 -27.39
N VAL A 259 -3.14 24.86 -26.29
CA VAL A 259 -1.89 25.19 -25.60
C VAL A 259 -1.91 24.67 -24.17
N TYR A 260 -0.73 24.46 -23.61
CA TYR A 260 -0.53 23.93 -22.28
C TYR A 260 -0.15 25.05 -21.31
N GLU A 261 -0.81 25.04 -20.15
CA GLU A 261 -0.62 26.02 -19.09
C GLU A 261 -0.45 25.31 -17.76
N LEU A 262 0.53 25.73 -16.94
CA LEU A 262 0.65 25.23 -15.58
C LEU A 262 -0.58 25.61 -14.74
N ILE A 263 -1.00 24.68 -13.91
CA ILE A 263 -2.05 24.90 -12.91
C ILE A 263 -1.40 25.63 -11.73
N LYS A 264 -2.00 26.74 -11.28
CA LYS A 264 -1.50 27.48 -10.11
C LYS A 264 -1.87 26.73 -8.83
N TYR A 265 -0.92 26.61 -7.90
CA TYR A 265 -1.00 25.75 -6.70
C TYR A 265 -2.01 26.18 -5.62
N GLU A 266 -2.76 27.27 -5.80
CA GLU A 266 -3.82 27.66 -4.85
C GLU A 266 -5.00 26.67 -4.82
N THR A 267 -5.07 25.70 -5.76
CA THR A 267 -6.19 24.77 -5.91
C THR A 267 -5.83 23.28 -5.90
N LEU A 268 -4.59 22.90 -5.58
CA LEU A 268 -4.24 21.48 -5.43
C LEU A 268 -4.52 21.01 -4.00
N GLU A 269 -5.79 20.69 -3.72
CA GLU A 269 -6.06 19.72 -2.67
C GLU A 269 -5.48 18.39 -3.13
N THR A 270 -4.25 18.07 -2.71
CA THR A 270 -3.83 16.67 -2.64
C THR A 270 -4.78 16.03 -1.64
N LYS A 271 -5.90 15.47 -2.11
CA LYS A 271 -6.81 14.67 -1.29
C LYS A 271 -6.06 13.40 -0.92
N ILE A 272 -5.26 13.49 0.14
CA ILE A 272 -4.73 12.34 0.85
C ILE A 272 -5.95 11.72 1.52
N GLU A 273 -6.56 10.75 0.84
CA GLU A 273 -7.56 9.91 1.46
C GLU A 273 -6.81 8.83 2.25
N ILE A 274 -6.78 9.00 3.58
CA ILE A 274 -6.33 7.94 4.47
C ILE A 274 -7.37 6.84 4.37
N VAL A 275 -7.02 5.77 3.67
CA VAL A 275 -7.90 4.61 3.52
C VAL A 275 -7.95 3.88 4.86
N TYR A 276 -6.83 3.80 5.58
CA TYR A 276 -6.74 3.15 6.87
C TYR A 276 -5.67 3.78 7.77
N GLU A 277 -5.99 4.02 9.03
CA GLU A 277 -5.06 4.43 10.09
C GLU A 277 -5.15 3.45 11.28
N ASP A 278 -4.01 2.93 11.78
CA ASP A 278 -4.00 2.16 13.03
C ASP A 278 -3.83 3.09 14.24
N ASN A 279 -4.94 3.40 14.89
CA ASN A 279 -4.95 4.24 16.10
C ASN A 279 -4.38 3.56 17.35
N SER A 280 -3.89 2.31 17.26
CA SER A 280 -3.34 1.56 18.39
C SER A 280 -2.01 2.13 18.94
N GLN A 281 -1.34 3.01 18.19
CA GLN A 281 -0.04 3.60 18.56
C GLN A 281 -0.11 5.09 18.92
N ILE A 282 -1.30 5.72 18.88
CA ILE A 282 -1.46 7.18 19.06
C ILE A 282 -1.02 7.65 20.46
N SER A 283 -0.98 6.76 21.46
CA SER A 283 -0.52 7.11 22.81
C SER A 283 1.00 7.34 22.95
N LYS A 284 1.80 7.26 21.87
CA LYS A 284 3.27 7.39 21.95
C LYS A 284 3.92 8.45 21.05
N ILE A 285 3.17 9.25 20.30
CA ILE A 285 3.75 10.28 19.42
C ILE A 285 3.21 11.66 19.79
N SER A 286 3.80 12.27 20.81
CA SER A 286 3.76 13.71 20.98
C SER A 286 4.80 14.37 20.05
N ARG A 287 4.33 15.29 19.21
CA ARG A 287 5.08 16.22 18.34
C ARG A 287 5.78 15.61 17.11
N ILE A 288 5.04 15.49 16.01
CA ILE A 288 5.64 15.51 14.67
C ILE A 288 5.75 16.99 14.27
N ASN A 289 6.97 17.50 14.22
CA ASN A 289 7.29 18.69 13.44
C ASN A 289 7.06 18.34 11.97
N SER A 290 6.29 19.18 11.27
CA SER A 290 6.17 19.12 9.82
C SER A 290 7.55 19.28 9.18
N ASP A 291 8.08 18.22 8.60
CA ASP A 291 9.31 18.30 7.80
C ASP A 291 9.05 19.16 6.56
N LYS A 292 9.60 20.38 6.60
CA LYS A 292 9.81 21.25 5.46
C LYS A 292 11.17 20.93 4.84
N SER A 293 11.17 20.38 3.64
CA SER A 293 12.24 20.55 2.65
C SER A 293 11.60 20.24 1.31
N TYR A 294 11.50 21.16 0.34
CA TYR A 294 12.61 21.73 -0.40
C TYR A 294 12.42 23.23 -0.71
N PHE A 295 13.50 23.85 -1.19
CA PHE A 295 13.70 25.27 -1.59
C PHE A 295 14.30 26.18 -0.50
N ARG A 296 15.64 26.09 -0.42
CA ARG A 296 16.52 27.20 -0.01
C ARG A 296 16.40 28.29 -1.07
N ASP A 297 16.13 29.51 -0.63
CA ASP A 297 16.50 30.70 -1.39
C ASP A 297 17.37 31.59 -0.51
N THR A 298 18.58 31.83 -1.01
CA THR A 298 19.57 32.76 -0.47
C THR A 298 19.19 34.19 -0.84
N LYS A 299 19.11 35.09 0.15
CA LYS A 299 19.49 36.51 0.03
C LYS A 299 19.61 37.13 1.41
N GLY A 300 20.75 37.77 1.66
CA GLY A 300 21.17 38.25 2.97
C GLY A 300 20.81 39.71 3.31
N LYS A 301 21.41 40.12 4.43
CA LYS A 301 21.36 41.40 5.17
C LYS A 301 20.12 41.55 6.07
N GLU A 302 20.21 41.94 7.34
CA GLU A 302 21.24 42.73 8.02
C GLU A 302 21.26 42.46 9.54
N VAL A 303 22.39 42.82 10.15
CA VAL A 303 22.78 42.68 11.55
C VAL A 303 21.92 43.56 12.46
N LEU A 304 21.58 43.08 13.65
CA LEU A 304 21.62 43.88 14.89
C LEU A 304 21.78 42.96 16.11
N SER A 305 22.64 43.42 17.01
CA SER A 305 23.16 42.76 18.19
C SER A 305 22.12 42.62 19.31
N ASP A 306 22.29 41.64 20.18
CA ASP A 306 22.73 41.96 21.55
C ASP A 306 23.23 40.74 22.34
N LYS A 307 24.28 41.04 23.11
CA LYS A 307 25.05 40.14 23.98
C LYS A 307 24.39 40.06 25.36
N SER A 308 24.45 38.88 25.98
CA SER A 308 24.78 38.68 27.42
C SER A 308 24.76 37.16 27.70
N SER A 309 25.91 36.49 27.82
CA SER A 309 26.78 36.31 29.02
C SER A 309 26.17 35.37 30.09
N ILE A 310 26.58 34.08 30.16
CA ILE A 310 27.63 33.45 31.01
C ILE A 310 27.11 33.01 32.41
N TYR A 311 27.68 31.88 32.89
CA TYR A 311 27.67 31.21 34.22
C TYR A 311 26.60 30.10 34.37
N LEU A 312 26.89 28.80 34.61
CA LEU A 312 27.96 28.04 35.29
C LEU A 312 27.95 28.17 36.82
N ASP A 313 27.36 27.19 37.51
CA ASP A 313 27.76 26.66 38.83
C ASP A 313 26.93 25.39 39.16
N ARG A 314 27.54 24.21 39.35
CA ARG A 314 28.20 23.64 40.54
C ARG A 314 27.24 23.13 41.65
N SER A 315 27.20 21.80 41.74
CA SER A 315 27.43 20.96 42.93
C SER A 315 26.89 21.39 44.30
N GLN A 316 26.16 20.48 44.97
CA GLN A 316 26.62 19.68 46.14
C GLN A 316 25.46 19.27 47.05
N ASN A 317 25.54 18.02 47.53
CA ASN A 317 25.08 17.48 48.82
C ASN A 317 23.56 17.48 49.12
N MET A 318 22.93 16.49 49.77
CA MET A 318 23.37 15.67 50.90
C MET A 318 22.44 14.44 51.09
N ASN A 319 23.04 13.25 51.15
CA ASN A 319 22.92 12.15 52.13
C ASN A 319 21.66 11.91 53.02
N ILE A 320 21.39 10.59 53.24
CA ILE A 320 20.82 9.90 54.45
C ILE A 320 19.25 9.88 54.53
N ASP A 321 18.50 8.80 54.82
CA ASP A 321 18.77 7.56 55.55
C ASP A 321 17.91 6.35 55.12
N MET A 322 18.37 5.20 55.62
CA MET A 322 17.86 3.84 55.61
C MET A 322 16.69 3.64 56.59
N GLN A 323 15.68 2.81 56.26
CA GLN A 323 15.29 1.64 57.06
C GLN A 323 14.07 0.88 56.50
N SER A 324 14.29 -0.43 56.39
CA SER A 324 13.34 -1.54 56.34
C SER A 324 12.25 -1.47 57.41
N ILE A 325 11.11 -2.13 57.17
CA ILE A 325 10.56 -3.18 58.06
C ILE A 325 9.40 -3.90 57.32
N LEU A 326 9.56 -5.24 57.29
CA LEU A 326 8.62 -6.35 57.06
C LEU A 326 7.97 -6.55 55.67
#